data_AF-A0A847JGZ3-F1
#
_entry.id   AF-A0A847JGZ3-F1
#
_cell.length_a   1.000
_cell.length_b   1.000
_cell.length_c   1.000
_cell.angle_alpha   90.00
_cell.angle_beta   90.00
_cell.angle_gamma   90.00
#
_symmetry.space_group_name_H-M   'P 1'
#
loop_
_entity.id
_entity.type
_entity.pdbx_description
1 polymer ?
#
loop_
_entity_poly.entity_id
_entity_poly.type
_entity_poly.pdbx_seq_one_letter_code
_entity_poly.pdbx_strand_id
1 'polypeptide(L)' 'MSYLRQGVSGKPVEILQAKLGVTADGEFGPATEKALKAFQSAQGLAADGIAGPDTFMAMGLTELVL' A
#
# COMPACT_ATOMS: atom_id res chain seq x y z
N MET A 1 -14.48 3.65 -1.66
CA MET A 1 -13.28 3.33 -0.84
C MET A 1 -12.35 2.45 -1.64
N SER A 2 -11.21 2.99 -2.02
CA SER A 2 -10.12 2.27 -2.68
C SER A 2 -9.44 1.33 -1.69
N TYR A 3 -9.34 0.06 -2.02
CA TYR A 3 -8.43 -0.88 -1.36
C TYR A 3 -7.40 -1.33 -2.38
N LEU A 4 -6.12 -1.17 -2.07
CA LEU A 4 -5.04 -1.68 -2.92
C LEU A 4 -4.57 -3.02 -2.38
N ARG A 5 -4.55 -4.01 -3.26
CA ARG A 5 -4.13 -5.39 -2.97
C ARG A 5 -3.60 -6.01 -4.25
N GLN A 6 -3.04 -7.22 -4.13
CA GLN A 6 -2.49 -7.94 -5.28
C GLN A 6 -3.48 -8.01 -6.46
N GLY A 7 -2.98 -7.73 -7.66
CA GLY A 7 -3.76 -7.70 -8.91
C GLY A 7 -4.40 -6.35 -9.26
N VAL A 8 -4.36 -5.37 -8.36
CA VAL A 8 -4.71 -3.97 -8.67
C VAL A 8 -3.52 -3.28 -9.34
N SER A 9 -3.78 -2.37 -10.28
CA SER A 9 -2.74 -1.58 -10.94
C SER A 9 -3.16 -0.11 -11.13
N GLY A 10 -2.19 0.72 -11.51
CA GLY A 10 -2.37 2.12 -11.86
C GLY A 10 -1.78 3.10 -10.85
N LYS A 11 -2.12 4.39 -11.01
CA LYS A 11 -1.48 5.49 -10.29
C LYS A 11 -1.50 5.37 -8.75
N PRO A 12 -2.61 4.92 -8.11
CA PRO A 12 -2.62 4.69 -6.66
C PRO A 12 -1.57 3.67 -6.20
N VAL A 13 -1.29 2.65 -7.01
CA VAL A 13 -0.28 1.63 -6.71
C VAL A 13 1.12 2.21 -6.81
N GLU A 14 1.42 3.03 -7.83
CA GLU A 14 2.71 3.72 -7.92
C GLU A 14 2.99 4.59 -6.69
N ILE A 15 1.96 5.32 -6.21
CA ILE A 15 2.07 6.17 -5.01
C ILE A 15 2.37 5.32 -3.78
N LEU A 16 1.64 4.21 -3.60
CA LEU A 16 1.88 3.26 -2.52
C LEU A 16 3.30 2.68 -2.58
N GLN A 17 3.74 2.23 -3.75
CA GLN A 17 5.06 1.65 -3.97
C GLN A 17 6.19 2.64 -3.65
N ALA A 18 6.02 3.91 -4.05
CA ALA A 18 6.97 4.97 -3.74
C ALA A 18 7.11 5.18 -2.21
N LYS A 19 6.00 5.12 -1.46
CA LYS A 19 6.04 5.18 0.02
C LYS A 19 6.67 3.95 0.66
N LEU A 20 6.47 2.78 0.07
CA LEU A 20 7.05 1.52 0.53
C LEU A 20 8.53 1.35 0.18
N GLY A 21 9.09 2.21 -0.67
CA GLY A 21 10.48 2.12 -1.12
C GLY A 21 10.76 0.92 -2.04
N VAL A 22 9.74 0.44 -2.75
CA VAL A 22 9.88 -0.59 -3.79
C VAL A 22 9.77 0.05 -5.17
N THR A 23 10.07 -0.72 -6.23
CA THR A 23 9.86 -0.28 -7.61
C THR A 23 8.42 0.19 -7.82
N ALA A 24 8.25 1.43 -8.26
CA ALA A 24 6.95 2.04 -8.53
C ALA A 24 6.54 1.78 -9.99
N ASP A 25 6.27 0.52 -10.33
CA ASP A 25 5.82 0.09 -11.67
C ASP A 25 4.30 0.21 -11.86
N GLY A 26 3.56 0.52 -10.79
CA GLY A 26 2.11 0.63 -10.81
C GLY A 26 1.40 -0.72 -10.81
N GLU A 27 2.11 -1.83 -10.62
CA GLU A 27 1.53 -3.17 -10.53
C GLU A 27 1.63 -3.70 -9.10
N PHE A 28 0.48 -3.99 -8.48
CA PHE A 28 0.48 -4.53 -7.14
C PHE A 28 0.77 -6.04 -7.22
N GLY A 29 2.05 -6.37 -7.24
CA GLY A 29 2.56 -7.74 -7.21
C GLY A 29 3.00 -8.22 -5.81
N PRO A 30 3.56 -9.44 -5.72
CA PRO A 30 4.01 -10.03 -4.45
C PRO A 30 5.08 -9.20 -3.72
N ALA A 31 5.91 -8.45 -4.47
CA ALA A 31 6.92 -7.57 -3.87
C ALA A 31 6.27 -6.41 -3.11
N THR A 32 5.24 -5.78 -3.70
CA THR A 32 4.44 -4.71 -3.07
C THR A 32 3.71 -5.24 -1.84
N GLU A 33 3.10 -6.44 -1.93
CA GLU A 33 2.41 -7.06 -0.80
C GLU A 33 3.36 -7.33 0.37
N LYS A 34 4.54 -7.90 0.09
CA LYS A 34 5.55 -8.18 1.12
C LYS A 34 6.02 -6.90 1.81
N ALA A 35 6.31 -5.84 1.05
CA ALA A 35 6.72 -4.56 1.61
C ALA A 35 5.60 -3.92 2.45
N LEU A 36 4.36 -4.03 1.97
CA LEU A 36 3.20 -3.52 2.70
C LEU A 36 3.00 -4.23 4.03
N LYS A 37 3.07 -5.57 4.08
CA LYS A 37 2.94 -6.33 5.33
C LYS A 37 4.04 -5.96 6.33
N ALA A 38 5.26 -5.74 5.87
CA ALA A 38 6.36 -5.29 6.71
C ALA A 38 6.09 -3.90 7.31
N PHE A 39 5.62 -2.95 6.48
CA PHE A 39 5.21 -1.62 6.95
C PHE A 39 4.07 -1.72 7.97
N GLN A 40 3.00 -2.46 7.66
CA GLN A 40 1.85 -2.64 8.56
C GLN A 40 2.29 -3.19 9.92
N SER A 41 3.15 -4.21 9.92
CA SER A 41 3.72 -4.80 11.14
C SER A 41 4.51 -3.77 11.95
N ALA A 42 5.33 -2.96 11.27
CA ALA A 42 6.13 -1.92 11.92
C ALA A 42 5.30 -0.77 12.50
N GLN A 43 4.10 -0.53 11.95
CA GLN A 43 3.13 0.47 12.45
C GLN A 43 2.13 -0.10 13.47
N GLY A 44 2.23 -1.38 13.82
CA GLY A 44 1.27 -2.04 14.73
C GLY A 44 -0.12 -2.25 14.10
N LEU A 45 -0.23 -2.23 12.78
CA LEU A 45 -1.44 -2.53 12.03
C LEU A 45 -1.54 -4.04 11.75
N ALA A 46 -2.73 -4.50 11.37
CA ALA A 46 -2.90 -5.85 10.83
C ALA A 46 -2.07 -5.99 9.52
N ALA A 47 -1.15 -6.96 9.50
CA ALA A 47 -0.28 -7.23 8.35
C ALA A 47 -0.97 -8.10 7.29
N ASP A 48 -2.14 -7.67 6.83
CA ASP A 48 -3.00 -8.39 5.90
C ASP A 48 -2.59 -8.23 4.42
N GLY A 49 -1.70 -7.28 4.11
CA GLY A 49 -1.29 -6.99 2.74
C GLY A 49 -2.32 -6.22 1.93
N ILE A 50 -3.28 -5.57 2.60
CA ILE A 50 -4.31 -4.73 1.98
C ILE A 50 -4.10 -3.28 2.44
N ALA A 51 -3.84 -2.38 1.48
CA ALA A 51 -3.77 -0.96 1.79
C ALA A 51 -5.20 -0.40 1.79
N GLY A 52 -5.74 -0.20 2.98
CA GLY A 52 -7.00 0.50 3.24
C GLY A 52 -6.78 1.80 4.04
N PRO A 53 -7.86 2.41 4.57
CA PRO A 53 -7.81 3.71 5.24
C PRO A 53 -6.74 3.82 6.34
N ASP A 54 -6.63 2.83 7.23
CA ASP A 54 -5.65 2.84 8.32
C ASP A 54 -4.21 2.83 7.80
N THR A 55 -3.94 2.01 6.78
CA THR A 55 -2.64 1.98 6.09
C THR A 55 -2.34 3.34 5.45
N PHE A 56 -3.29 3.93 4.72
CA PHE A 56 -3.09 5.21 4.05
C PHE A 56 -2.88 6.34 5.04
N MET A 57 -3.64 6.38 6.13
CA MET A 57 -3.43 7.34 7.22
C MET A 57 -2.04 7.21 7.83
N ALA A 58 -1.58 5.98 8.12
CA ALA A 58 -0.24 5.74 8.66
C ALA A 58 0.88 6.16 7.69
N MET A 59 0.65 6.11 6.38
CA MET A 59 1.61 6.56 5.34
C MET A 59 1.51 8.06 5.00
N GLY A 60 0.48 8.75 5.50
CA GLY A 60 0.13 10.12 5.10
C GLY A 60 -0.36 10.25 3.66
N LEU A 61 -1.06 9.23 3.13
CA LEU A 61 -1.65 9.17 1.79
C LEU A 61 -3.15 9.51 1.84
N THR A 62 -3.49 10.66 2.38
CA THR A 62 -4.90 11.06 2.61
C THR A 62 -5.73 11.19 1.33
N GLU A 63 -5.07 11.43 0.19
CA GLU A 63 -5.67 11.48 -1.13
C GLU A 63 -6.22 10.14 -1.62
N LEU A 64 -5.80 9.01 -1.02
CA LEU A 64 -6.29 7.67 -1.35
C LEU A 64 -7.42 7.19 -0.43
N VAL A 65 -7.76 7.98 0.59
CA VAL A 65 -8.83 7.71 1.56
C VAL A 65 -10.20 8.20 1.05
N LEU A 66 -10.21 9.24 0.21
CA LEU A 66 -11.40 9.96 -0.27
C LEU A 66 -12.09 9.28 -1.46
#